data_AF-A0A830F743-F1
#
_entry.id   AF-A0A830F743-F1
#
_cell.length_a   1.000
_cell.length_b   1.000
_cell.length_c   1.000
_cell.angle_alpha   90.00
_cell.angle_beta   90.00
_cell.angle_gamma   90.00
#
_symmetry.space_group_name_H-M   'P 1'
#
loop_
_entity.id
_entity.type
_entity.pdbx_description
1 polymer ?
#
loop_
_entity_poly.entity_id
_entity_poly.type
_entity_poly.pdbx_seq_one_letter_code
_entity_poly.pdbx_strand_id
1 'polypeptide(L)' 'MNARFDDIDTLDWVGIPMGVVLALVGLMTLVGMPWQYANSIAVTAGQILGSLLLLVGGLGFAYYLYSTR' A
#
# COMPACT_ATOMS: atom_id res chain seq x y z
N MET A 1 -29.60 -11.65 -19.39
CA MET A 1 -28.60 -12.05 -18.38
C MET A 1 -27.38 -11.16 -18.58
N ASN A 2 -27.16 -10.15 -17.74
CA ASN A 2 -25.87 -9.43 -17.59
C ASN A 2 -25.82 -8.57 -16.31
N ALA A 3 -26.58 -8.91 -15.26
CA ALA A 3 -26.67 -8.13 -14.01
C ALA A 3 -25.58 -8.48 -12.97
N ARG A 4 -24.53 -9.23 -13.35
CA ARG A 4 -23.57 -9.78 -12.37
C ARG A 4 -22.47 -8.80 -11.94
N PHE A 5 -22.31 -7.68 -12.66
CA PHE A 5 -21.25 -6.71 -12.39
C PHE A 5 -21.76 -5.35 -11.90
N ASP A 6 -23.08 -5.11 -11.95
CA ASP A 6 -23.68 -3.87 -11.44
C ASP A 6 -23.70 -3.82 -9.90
N ASP A 7 -23.57 -4.99 -9.25
CA ASP A 7 -23.51 -5.14 -7.79
C ASP A 7 -22.08 -5.11 -7.22
N ILE A 8 -21.05 -5.04 -8.08
CA ILE A 8 -19.66 -4.94 -7.63
C ILE A 8 -19.31 -3.45 -7.52
N ASP A 9 -19.25 -2.97 -6.28
CA ASP A 9 -18.72 -1.63 -6.03
C ASP A 9 -17.28 -1.57 -6.56
N THR A 10 -17.10 -0.75 -7.60
CA THR A 10 -15.85 -0.69 -8.36
C THR A 10 -14.72 -0.13 -7.50
N LEU A 11 -15.03 0.77 -6.56
CA LEU A 11 -14.07 1.32 -5.61
C LEU A 11 -13.50 0.22 -4.71
N ASP A 12 -14.34 -0.74 -4.38
CA ASP A 12 -14.04 -1.86 -3.52
C ASP A 12 -13.21 -2.94 -4.23
N TRP A 13 -13.58 -3.24 -5.48
CA TRP A 13 -12.89 -4.21 -6.32
C TRP A 13 -11.47 -3.77 -6.69
N VAL A 14 -11.25 -2.47 -6.88
CA VAL A 14 -9.94 -1.91 -7.27
C VAL A 14 -9.17 -1.39 -6.06
N GLY A 15 -9.85 -0.72 -5.13
CA GLY A 15 -9.25 -0.02 -4.00
C GLY A 15 -8.62 -0.95 -2.97
N ILE A 16 -9.29 -2.06 -2.61
CA ILE A 16 -8.71 -3.01 -1.65
C ILE A 16 -7.42 -3.65 -2.19
N PRO A 17 -7.38 -4.24 -3.41
CA PRO A 17 -6.14 -4.75 -3.98
C PRO A 17 -5.07 -3.68 -4.09
N MET A 18 -5.42 -2.45 -4.46
CA MET A 18 -4.46 -1.34 -4.52
C MET A 18 -3.84 -1.06 -3.15
N GLY A 19 -4.65 -0.98 -2.09
CA GLY A 19 -4.14 -0.81 -0.72
C GLY A 19 -3.20 -1.93 -0.30
N VAL A 20 -3.51 -3.18 -0.64
CA VAL A 20 -2.63 -4.33 -0.41
C VAL A 20 -1.33 -4.22 -1.19
N VAL A 21 -1.38 -3.83 -2.47
CA VAL A 21 -0.17 -3.62 -3.30
C VAL A 21 0.72 -2.54 -2.69
N LEU A 22 0.15 -1.39 -2.29
CA LEU A 22 0.91 -0.32 -1.64
C LEU A 22 1.57 -0.82 -0.34
N ALA A 23 0.83 -1.58 0.47
CA ALA A 23 1.35 -2.20 1.67
C ALA A 23 2.55 -3.11 1.37
N LEU A 24 2.42 -3.98 0.38
CA LEU A 24 3.47 -4.89 -0.05
C LEU A 24 4.69 -4.14 -0.61
N VAL A 25 4.51 -3.07 -1.37
CA VAL A 25 5.63 -2.24 -1.86
C VAL A 25 6.39 -1.62 -0.69
N GLY A 26 5.70 -1.10 0.31
CA GLY A 26 6.32 -0.59 1.54
C GLY A 26 7.13 -1.68 2.24
N LEU A 27 6.53 -2.87 2.43
CA LEU A 27 7.17 -4.03 3.05
C LEU A 27 8.40 -4.52 2.26
N MET A 28 8.27 -4.68 0.95
CA MET A 28 9.38 -5.10 0.08
C MET A 28 10.52 -4.09 0.09
N THR A 29 10.21 -2.80 0.18
CA THR A 29 11.21 -1.75 0.33
C THR A 29 11.94 -1.89 1.68
N LEU A 30 11.20 -2.17 2.76
CA LEU A 30 11.79 -2.42 4.08
C LEU A 30 12.71 -3.65 4.09
N VAL A 31 12.30 -4.73 3.42
CA VAL A 31 13.07 -5.97 3.33
C VAL A 31 14.28 -5.82 2.42
N GLY A 32 14.12 -5.14 1.28
CA GLY A 32 15.18 -4.93 0.30
C GLY A 32 16.25 -3.93 0.77
N MET A 33 15.93 -3.10 1.77
CA MET A 33 16.83 -2.13 2.40
C MET A 33 17.71 -1.35 1.41
N PRO A 34 17.14 -0.70 0.38
CA PRO A 34 17.92 -0.05 -0.68
C PRO A 34 18.87 1.05 -0.16
N TRP A 35 18.55 1.62 1.01
CA TRP A 35 19.41 2.58 1.71
C TRP A 35 20.75 2.03 2.19
N GLN A 36 20.97 0.71 2.15
CA GLN A 36 22.29 0.12 2.42
C GLN A 36 23.36 0.64 1.44
N TYR A 37 22.95 1.15 0.28
CA TYR A 37 23.84 1.72 -0.73
C TYR A 37 23.89 3.26 -0.70
N ALA A 38 23.27 3.90 0.30
CA ALA A 38 23.21 5.36 0.41
C ALA A 38 24.40 5.94 1.19
N ASN A 39 24.91 7.09 0.74
CA ASN A 39 25.97 7.86 1.43
C ASN A 39 25.43 9.01 2.31
N SER A 40 24.10 9.08 2.53
CA SER A 40 23.47 10.18 3.24
C SER A 40 22.45 9.68 4.26
N ILE A 41 22.64 10.07 5.52
CA ILE A 41 21.74 9.76 6.63
C ILE A 41 20.33 10.30 6.37
N ALA A 42 20.22 11.50 5.81
CA ALA A 42 18.93 12.11 5.50
C ALA A 42 18.15 11.31 4.46
N VAL A 43 18.84 10.78 3.44
CA VAL A 43 18.22 9.92 2.41
C VAL A 43 17.76 8.60 3.04
N THR A 44 18.60 7.96 3.86
CA THR A 44 18.25 6.74 4.57
C THR A 44 17.01 6.93 5.45
N ALA A 45 16.97 7.99 6.25
CA ALA A 45 15.81 8.30 7.10
C ALA A 45 14.54 8.53 6.27
N GLY A 46 14.64 9.28 5.16
CA GLY A 46 13.52 9.51 4.25
C GLY A 46 12.98 8.23 3.62
N GLN A 47 13.85 7.31 3.19
CA GLN A 47 13.44 6.03 2.62
C GLN A 47 12.76 5.12 3.64
N ILE A 48 13.28 5.04 4.86
CA ILE A 48 12.67 4.26 5.95
C ILE A 48 11.31 4.85 6.31
N LEU A 49 11.22 6.16 6.51
CA LEU A 49 9.94 6.81 6.83
C LEU A 49 8.94 6.66 5.69
N GLY A 50 9.35 6.87 4.44
CA GLY A 50 8.48 6.72 3.27
C GLY A 50 7.95 5.30 3.11
N SER A 51 8.79 4.28 3.32
CA SER A 51 8.37 2.87 3.23
C SER A 51 7.43 2.46 4.36
N LEU A 52 7.64 2.95 5.59
CA LEU A 52 6.70 2.75 6.70
C LEU A 52 5.36 3.44 6.45
N LEU A 53 5.37 4.68 5.97
CA LEU A 53 4.15 5.41 5.62
C LEU A 53 3.37 4.71 4.50
N LEU A 54 4.07 4.19 3.49
CA LEU A 54 3.45 3.45 2.41
C LEU A 54 2.82 2.13 2.91
N LEU A 55 3.52 1.42 3.80
CA LEU A 55 3.03 0.19 4.40
C LEU A 55 1.75 0.43 5.22
N VAL A 56 1.82 1.35 6.18
CA VAL A 56 0.70 1.69 7.07
C VAL A 56 -0.45 2.32 6.28
N GLY A 57 -0.15 3.20 5.33
CA GLY A 57 -1.13 3.84 4.47
C GLY A 57 -1.86 2.84 3.59
N GLY A 58 -1.15 1.90 2.97
CA GLY A 58 -1.75 0.83 2.15
C GLY A 58 -2.67 -0.09 2.97
N LEU A 59 -2.21 -0.55 4.15
CA LEU A 59 -3.02 -1.36 5.06
C LEU A 59 -4.23 -0.59 5.57
N GLY A 60 -4.03 0.66 6.00
CA GLY A 60 -5.10 1.52 6.51
C GLY A 60 -6.15 1.82 5.43
N PHE A 61 -5.73 2.06 4.19
CA PHE A 61 -6.63 2.27 3.07
C PHE A 61 -7.47 1.02 2.75
N ALA A 62 -6.82 -0.14 2.62
CA ALA A 62 -7.52 -1.40 2.37
C ALA A 62 -8.49 -1.76 3.52
N TYR A 63 -8.05 -1.57 4.76
CA TYR A 63 -8.88 -1.80 5.94
C TYR A 63 -10.08 -0.86 6.00
N TYR A 64 -9.87 0.43 5.72
CA TYR A 64 -10.92 1.43 5.70
C TYR A 64 -12.02 1.01 4.72
N LEU A 65 -11.66 0.76 3.45
CA LEU A 65 -12.62 0.33 2.44
C LEU A 65 -13.37 -0.95 2.82
N TYR A 66 -12.65 -1.96 3.32
CA TYR A 66 -13.24 -3.19 3.82
C TYR A 66 -14.25 -2.95 4.96
N SER A 67 -13.94 -2.02 5.88
CA SER A 67 -14.76 -1.74 7.06
C SER A 67 -16.01 -0.90 6.79
N THR A 68 -16.05 -0.17 5.67
CA THR A 68 -17.19 0.69 5.28
C THR A 68 -18.32 -0.04 4.55
N ARG A 69 -18.23 -1.36 4.40
CA ARG A 69 -19.28 -2.22 3.82
C ARG A 69 -20.27 -2.70 4.88
#